data_AF-A0A3S0CXW4-F1
#
_entry.id   AF-A0A3S0CXW4-F1
#
_cell.length_a   1.000
_cell.length_b   1.000
_cell.length_c   1.000
_cell.angle_alpha   90.00
_cell.angle_beta   90.00
_cell.angle_gamma   90.00
#
_symmetry.space_group_name_H-M   'P 1'
#
loop_
_entity.id
_entity.type
_entity.pdbx_description
1 polymer ?
#
loop_
_entity_poly.entity_id
_entity_poly.type
_entity_poly.pdbx_seq_one_letter_code
_entity_poly.pdbx_strand_id
1 'polypeptide(L)'
;MSAHPKTLRGLAAVVDQRRREKDSLVGELAARRTQLERHRATLARLEQLCASATVSGERPATHVAALSLNCGDYKQAVLHLADSQRGEVERHDADLQLAQLALTRAVQRHEAVSQVLDGKLQALQREQRQGEQKRQDELATQSWWRGRA
;
A
#
# COMPACT_ATOMS: atom_id res chain seq x y z
N MET A 1 26.82 -8.05 -25.46
CA MET A 1 27.08 -8.26 -24.01
C MET A 1 26.15 -9.36 -23.54
N SER A 2 26.62 -10.60 -23.51
CA SER A 2 25.80 -11.77 -23.16
C SER A 2 25.30 -11.67 -21.72
N ALA A 3 23.99 -11.53 -21.54
CA ALA A 3 23.35 -11.55 -20.23
C ALA A 3 23.60 -12.90 -19.57
N HIS A 4 24.46 -12.94 -18.56
CA HIS A 4 24.80 -14.20 -17.89
C HIS A 4 23.57 -14.74 -17.16
N PRO A 5 23.24 -16.04 -17.26
CA PRO A 5 22.01 -16.62 -16.69
C PRO A 5 21.87 -16.40 -15.18
N LYS A 6 22.99 -16.29 -14.45
CA LYS A 6 23.03 -15.92 -13.03
C LYS A 6 22.49 -14.51 -12.78
N THR A 7 22.76 -13.55 -13.67
CA THR A 7 22.31 -12.16 -13.54
C THR A 7 20.82 -12.01 -13.80
N LEU A 8 20.26 -12.75 -14.76
CA LEU A 8 18.82 -12.80 -15.02
C LEU A 8 18.04 -13.40 -13.85
N ARG A 9 18.52 -14.52 -13.29
CA ARG A 9 17.90 -15.13 -12.11
C ARG A 9 17.96 -14.20 -10.90
N GLY A 10 19.08 -13.48 -10.73
CA GLY A 10 19.22 -12.45 -9.69
C GLY A 10 18.22 -11.31 -9.87
N LEU A 11 18.07 -10.77 -11.09
CA LEU A 11 17.10 -9.72 -11.40
C LEU A 11 15.67 -10.18 -11.15
N ALA A 12 15.31 -11.40 -11.57
CA ALA A 12 13.99 -11.98 -11.30
C ALA A 12 13.72 -12.09 -9.79
N ALA A 13 14.69 -12.55 -9.00
CA ALA A 13 14.56 -12.61 -7.55
C ALA A 13 14.37 -11.22 -6.92
N VAL A 14 15.04 -10.18 -7.44
CA VAL A 14 14.85 -8.80 -6.98
C VAL A 14 13.45 -8.29 -7.33
N VAL A 15 12.92 -8.58 -8.53
CA VAL A 15 11.54 -8.23 -8.90
C VAL A 15 10.55 -8.89 -7.95
N ASP A 16 10.70 -10.18 -7.69
CA ASP A 16 9.83 -10.92 -6.77
C ASP A 16 9.87 -10.35 -5.35
N GLN A 17 11.07 -9.99 -4.86
CA GLN A 17 11.21 -9.37 -3.55
C GLN A 17 10.49 -8.01 -3.49
N ARG A 18 10.63 -7.19 -4.54
CA ARG A 18 9.99 -5.88 -4.63
C ARG A 18 8.48 -5.97 -4.78
N ARG A 19 7.98 -7.02 -5.42
CA ARG A 19 6.55 -7.32 -5.49
C ARG A 19 5.98 -7.61 -4.11
N ARG A 20 6.65 -8.48 -3.33
CA ARG A 20 6.23 -8.78 -1.94
C ARG A 20 6.26 -7.54 -1.05
N GLU A 21 7.29 -6.70 -1.18
CA GLU A 21 7.39 -5.43 -0.45
C GLU A 21 6.19 -4.51 -0.76
N LYS A 22 5.84 -4.35 -2.04
CA LYS A 22 4.65 -3.62 -2.46
C LYS A 22 3.38 -4.20 -1.86
N ASP A 23 3.20 -5.53 -1.93
CA ASP A 23 2.00 -6.21 -1.44
C ASP A 23 1.87 -6.05 0.10
N SER A 24 2.99 -6.08 0.84
CA SER A 24 3.03 -5.78 2.28
C SER A 24 2.59 -4.34 2.57
N LEU A 25 3.14 -3.36 1.84
CA LEU A 25 2.79 -1.95 2.01
C LEU A 25 1.32 -1.67 1.71
N VAL A 26 0.74 -2.36 0.71
CA VAL A 26 -0.70 -2.28 0.42
C VAL A 26 -1.53 -2.82 1.60
N GLY A 27 -1.13 -3.95 2.18
CA GLY A 27 -1.78 -4.52 3.36
C GLY A 27 -1.73 -3.60 4.58
N GLU A 28 -0.56 -3.04 4.87
CA GLU A 28 -0.38 -2.07 5.97
C GLU A 28 -1.24 -0.83 5.77
N LEU A 29 -1.30 -0.30 4.55
CA LEU A 29 -2.08 0.88 4.22
C LEU A 29 -3.58 0.64 4.36
N ALA A 30 -4.06 -0.54 3.97
CA ALA A 30 -5.44 -0.95 4.18
C ALA A 30 -5.77 -1.02 5.68
N ALA A 31 -4.91 -1.64 6.49
CA ALA A 31 -5.10 -1.72 7.94
C ALA A 31 -5.16 -0.33 8.60
N ARG A 32 -4.24 0.58 8.23
CA ARG A 32 -4.22 1.97 8.73
C ARG A 32 -5.49 2.74 8.35
N ARG A 33 -5.99 2.58 7.11
CA ARG A 33 -7.26 3.19 6.68
C ARG A 33 -8.43 2.69 7.52
N THR A 34 -8.53 1.38 7.75
CA THR A 34 -9.59 0.82 8.59
C THR A 34 -9.53 1.36 10.02
N GLN A 35 -8.33 1.50 10.59
CA GLN A 35 -8.15 2.10 11.91
C GLN A 35 -8.60 3.56 11.93
N LEU A 36 -8.19 4.38 10.95
CA LEU A 36 -8.57 5.78 10.86
C LEU A 36 -10.10 5.96 10.77
N GLU A 37 -10.78 5.15 9.97
CA GLU A 37 -12.24 5.18 9.87
C GLU A 37 -12.93 4.81 11.19
N ARG A 38 -12.37 3.86 11.96
CA ARG A 38 -12.88 3.54 13.31
C ARG A 38 -12.72 4.71 14.29
N HIS A 39 -11.58 5.42 14.24
CA HIS A 39 -11.37 6.60 15.07
C HIS A 39 -12.33 7.73 14.69
N ARG A 40 -12.53 7.99 13.39
CA ARG A 40 -13.51 8.98 12.90
C ARG A 40 -14.93 8.65 13.36
N ALA A 41 -15.35 7.39 13.27
CA ALA A 41 -16.66 6.95 13.74
C ALA A 41 -16.83 7.11 15.25
N THR A 42 -15.78 6.78 16.03
CA THR A 42 -15.78 6.97 17.49
C THR A 42 -15.90 8.45 17.85
N LEU A 43 -15.16 9.31 17.16
CA LEU A 43 -15.20 10.76 17.34
C LEU A 43 -16.59 11.35 17.05
N ALA A 44 -17.19 10.99 15.92
CA ALA A 44 -18.56 11.41 15.58
C ALA A 44 -19.57 10.99 16.67
N ARG A 45 -19.40 9.80 17.25
CA ARG A 45 -20.26 9.32 18.35
C ARG A 45 -20.05 10.11 19.64
N LEU A 46 -18.80 10.48 19.98
CA LEU A 46 -18.49 11.31 21.14
C LEU A 46 -19.10 12.71 20.99
N GLU A 47 -19.00 13.32 19.81
CA GLU A 47 -19.60 14.62 19.51
C GLU A 47 -21.13 14.60 19.62
N GLN A 48 -21.78 13.54 19.10
CA GLN A 48 -23.22 13.34 19.27
C GLN A 48 -23.62 13.20 20.73
N LEU A 49 -22.82 12.51 21.54
CA LEU A 49 -23.07 12.31 22.96
C LEU A 49 -22.88 13.60 23.76
N CYS A 50 -21.89 14.43 23.40
CA CYS A 50 -21.76 15.79 23.95
C CYS A 50 -22.99 16.66 23.63
N ALA A 51 -23.53 16.56 22.41
CA ALA A 51 -24.69 17.35 21.97
C ALA A 51 -26.01 16.91 22.62
N SER A 52 -26.17 15.61 22.92
CA SER A 52 -27.38 15.10 23.59
C SER A 52 -27.38 15.36 25.10
N ALA A 53 -26.21 15.37 25.75
CA ALA A 53 -26.08 15.67 27.17
C ALA A 53 -26.56 17.08 27.55
N THR A 54 -26.60 18.02 26.61
CA THR A 54 -27.14 19.38 26.82
C THR A 54 -28.67 19.47 26.84
N VAL A 55 -29.40 18.43 26.46
CA VAL A 55 -30.87 18.47 26.28
C VAL A 55 -31.65 17.94 27.51
N SER A 56 -31.01 17.30 28.50
CA SER A 56 -31.70 16.73 29.68
C SER A 56 -32.11 17.75 30.77
N GLY A 57 -32.67 18.90 30.37
CA GLY A 57 -33.02 20.03 31.24
C GLY A 57 -34.30 19.93 32.08
N GLU A 58 -35.05 18.82 32.05
CA GLU A 58 -36.36 18.74 32.72
C GLU A 58 -36.36 17.71 33.87
N ARG A 59 -35.77 18.00 35.03
CA ARG A 59 -35.92 17.17 36.25
C ARG A 59 -35.87 17.99 37.56
N PRO A 60 -36.61 17.60 38.61
CA PRO A 60 -36.93 18.43 39.78
C PRO A 60 -35.74 18.74 40.70
N ALA A 61 -35.80 19.95 41.30
CA ALA A 61 -34.69 20.79 41.78
C ALA A 61 -33.83 20.31 42.97
N THR A 62 -34.15 19.21 43.65
CA THR A 62 -33.48 18.85 44.92
C THR A 62 -32.26 17.93 44.77
N HIS A 63 -32.12 17.22 43.64
CA HIS A 63 -30.90 16.46 43.29
C HIS A 63 -30.02 17.20 42.25
N VAL A 64 -30.42 18.41 41.84
CA VAL A 64 -29.90 19.09 40.65
C VAL A 64 -28.46 19.59 40.81
N ALA A 65 -28.00 19.95 42.01
CA ALA A 65 -26.63 20.48 42.17
C ALA A 65 -25.54 19.41 41.99
N ALA A 66 -25.67 18.26 42.67
CA ALA A 66 -24.70 17.16 42.55
C ALA A 66 -24.79 16.46 41.17
N LEU A 67 -26.00 16.32 40.62
CA LEU A 67 -26.19 15.83 39.26
C LEU A 67 -25.67 16.81 38.20
N SER A 68 -25.86 18.13 38.37
CA SER A 68 -25.31 19.14 37.47
C SER A 68 -23.79 19.20 37.53
N LEU A 69 -23.18 18.99 38.70
CA LEU A 69 -21.73 18.90 38.84
C LEU A 69 -21.21 17.64 38.14
N ASN A 70 -21.86 16.49 38.36
CA ASN A 70 -21.51 15.23 37.69
C ASN A 70 -21.70 15.31 36.17
N CYS A 71 -22.77 15.94 35.68
CA CYS A 71 -22.97 16.20 34.26
C CYS A 71 -21.95 17.19 33.69
N GLY A 72 -21.53 18.19 34.47
CA GLY A 72 -20.47 19.14 34.10
C GLY A 72 -19.11 18.46 33.97
N ASP A 73 -18.71 17.71 34.99
CA ASP A 73 -17.47 16.92 35.01
C ASP A 73 -17.46 15.87 33.90
N TYR A 74 -18.58 15.17 33.71
CA TYR A 74 -18.76 14.22 32.61
C TYR A 74 -18.61 14.90 31.25
N LYS A 75 -19.29 16.04 31.03
CA LYS A 75 -19.21 16.77 29.77
C LYS A 75 -17.79 17.28 29.50
N GLN A 76 -17.10 17.81 30.52
CA GLN A 76 -15.70 18.21 30.41
C GLN A 76 -14.79 17.03 30.07
N ALA A 77 -14.98 15.87 30.70
CA ALA A 77 -14.23 14.66 30.40
C ALA A 77 -14.46 14.18 28.96
N VAL A 78 -15.70 14.20 28.46
CA VAL A 78 -16.00 13.81 27.06
C VAL A 78 -15.44 14.82 26.06
N LEU A 79 -15.48 16.12 26.36
CA LEU A 79 -14.86 17.15 25.51
C LEU A 79 -13.33 16.98 25.42
N HIS A 80 -12.67 16.75 26.56
CA HIS A 80 -11.23 16.48 26.59
C HIS A 80 -10.88 15.20 25.82
N LEU A 81 -11.69 14.15 25.95
CA LEU A 81 -11.53 12.92 25.19
C LEU A 81 -11.71 13.15 23.68
N ALA A 82 -12.71 13.95 23.28
CA ALA A 82 -12.94 14.31 21.89
C ALA A 82 -11.75 15.08 21.30
N ASP A 83 -11.20 16.07 22.02
CA ASP A 83 -10.02 16.82 21.57
C ASP A 83 -8.78 15.93 21.45
N SER A 84 -8.56 15.01 22.40
CA SER A 84 -7.49 14.01 22.29
C SER A 84 -7.67 13.12 21.05
N GLN A 85 -8.90 12.68 20.78
CA GLN A 85 -9.21 11.86 19.60
C GLN A 85 -9.03 12.65 18.29
N ARG A 86 -9.34 13.96 18.24
CA ARG A 86 -9.05 14.81 17.07
C ARG A 86 -7.56 14.82 16.76
N GLY A 87 -6.72 15.06 17.77
CA GLY A 87 -5.27 15.05 17.60
C GLY A 87 -4.70 13.68 17.20
N GLU A 88 -5.33 12.57 17.61
CA GLU A 88 -4.98 11.22 17.12
C GLU A 88 -5.36 11.00 15.66
N VAL A 89 -6.54 11.45 15.25
CA VAL A 89 -7.00 11.37 13.85
C VAL A 89 -6.07 12.16 12.93
N GLU A 90 -5.68 13.37 13.29
CA GLU A 90 -4.76 14.20 12.50
C GLU A 90 -3.38 13.54 12.35
N ARG A 91 -2.83 12.99 13.44
CA ARG A 91 -1.57 12.24 13.41
C ARG A 91 -1.66 11.01 12.51
N HIS A 92 -2.74 10.24 12.62
CA HIS A 92 -2.95 9.07 11.78
C HIS A 92 -3.18 9.41 10.31
N ASP A 93 -3.81 10.54 9.99
CA ASP A 93 -3.95 11.02 8.62
C ASP A 93 -2.58 11.38 8.02
N ALA A 94 -1.74 12.10 8.77
CA ALA A 94 -0.37 12.40 8.36
C ALA A 94 0.46 11.13 8.13
N ASP A 95 0.38 10.15 9.03
CA ASP A 95 1.04 8.85 8.87
C ASP A 95 0.55 8.08 7.64
N LEU A 96 -0.75 8.19 7.33
CA LEU A 96 -1.35 7.56 6.16
C LEU A 96 -0.83 8.22 4.87
N GLN A 97 -0.68 9.54 4.84
CA GLN A 97 -0.09 10.25 3.69
C GLN A 97 1.37 9.84 3.45
N LEU A 98 2.17 9.72 4.53
CA LEU A 98 3.54 9.21 4.44
C LEU A 98 3.60 7.77 3.92
N ALA A 99 2.70 6.90 4.40
CA ALA A 99 2.59 5.53 3.92
C ALA A 99 2.18 5.46 2.44
N GLN A 100 1.28 6.33 1.98
CA GLN A 100 0.92 6.44 0.56
C GLN A 100 2.12 6.83 -0.30
N LEU A 101 2.91 7.82 0.12
CA LEU A 101 4.12 8.23 -0.58
C LEU A 101 5.16 7.10 -0.65
N ALA A 102 5.32 6.35 0.45
CA ALA A 102 6.21 5.19 0.49
C ALA A 102 5.76 4.10 -0.51
N LEU A 103 4.45 3.81 -0.56
CA LEU A 103 3.88 2.87 -1.53
C LEU A 103 4.12 3.32 -2.97
N THR A 104 3.87 4.59 -3.30
CA THR A 104 4.13 5.13 -4.65
C THR A 104 5.59 4.94 -5.06
N ARG A 105 6.53 5.24 -4.17
CA ARG A 105 7.96 5.02 -4.44
C ARG A 105 8.30 3.54 -4.62
N ALA A 106 7.71 2.66 -3.82
CA ALA A 106 7.92 1.21 -3.96
C ALA A 106 7.39 0.68 -5.30
N VAL A 107 6.21 1.14 -5.73
CA VAL A 107 5.63 0.81 -7.05
C VAL A 107 6.56 1.27 -8.18
N GLN A 108 7.02 2.52 -8.14
CA GLN A 108 7.94 3.05 -9.16
C GLN A 108 9.24 2.25 -9.25
N ARG A 109 9.80 1.85 -8.10
CA ARG A 109 11.01 1.01 -8.06
C ARG A 109 10.77 -0.39 -8.61
N HIS A 110 9.65 -1.02 -8.26
CA HIS A 110 9.27 -2.32 -8.81
C HIS A 110 9.16 -2.25 -10.33
N GLU A 111 8.43 -1.25 -10.83
CA GLU A 111 8.21 -1.04 -12.25
C GLU A 111 9.54 -0.87 -13.02
N ALA A 112 10.43 -0.02 -12.50
CA ALA A 112 11.74 0.21 -13.11
C ALA A 112 12.58 -1.08 -13.22
N VAL A 113 12.60 -1.92 -12.18
CA VAL A 113 13.36 -3.18 -12.21
C VAL A 113 12.69 -4.21 -13.11
N SER A 114 11.35 -4.25 -13.14
CA SER A 114 10.59 -5.14 -14.05
C SER A 114 10.91 -4.82 -15.51
N GLN A 115 10.90 -3.54 -15.88
CA GLN A 115 11.23 -3.11 -17.25
C GLN A 115 12.65 -3.49 -17.65
N VAL A 116 13.62 -3.39 -16.72
CA VAL A 116 15.00 -3.84 -16.96
C VAL A 116 15.05 -5.35 -17.20
N LEU A 117 14.34 -6.15 -16.38
CA LEU A 117 14.28 -7.60 -16.54
C LEU A 117 13.66 -7.97 -17.90
N ASP A 118 12.53 -7.37 -18.26
CA ASP A 118 11.84 -7.61 -19.52
C ASP A 118 12.73 -7.28 -20.72
N GLY A 119 13.43 -6.15 -20.69
CA GLY A 119 14.40 -5.78 -21.73
C GLY A 119 15.52 -6.81 -21.88
N LYS A 120 16.03 -7.36 -20.76
CA LYS A 120 17.06 -8.41 -20.80
C LYS A 120 16.53 -9.74 -21.33
N LEU A 121 15.32 -10.13 -20.96
CA LEU A 121 14.67 -11.33 -21.48
C LEU A 121 14.42 -11.23 -22.99
N GLN A 122 13.94 -10.09 -23.47
CA GLN A 122 13.75 -9.84 -24.90
C GLN A 122 15.07 -9.89 -25.68
N ALA A 123 16.15 -9.30 -25.15
CA ALA A 123 17.46 -9.36 -25.77
C ALA A 123 17.96 -10.81 -25.90
N LEU A 124 17.82 -11.61 -24.83
CA LEU A 124 18.19 -13.02 -24.85
C LEU A 124 17.38 -13.82 -25.88
N GLN A 125 16.07 -13.59 -25.96
CA GLN A 125 15.22 -14.25 -26.96
C GLN A 125 15.63 -13.90 -28.39
N ARG A 126 16.02 -12.66 -28.66
CA ARG A 126 16.52 -12.25 -29.98
C ARG A 126 17.83 -12.95 -30.33
N GLU A 127 18.78 -13.02 -29.41
CA GLU A 127 20.05 -13.74 -29.61
C GLU A 127 19.80 -15.23 -29.89
N GLN A 128 18.89 -15.87 -29.15
CA GLN A 128 18.52 -17.27 -29.37
C GLN A 128 17.88 -17.51 -30.74
N ARG A 129 16.96 -16.63 -31.16
CA ARG A 129 16.31 -16.73 -32.48
C ARG A 129 17.30 -16.54 -33.62
N GLN A 130 18.22 -15.59 -33.51
CA GLN A 130 19.27 -15.38 -34.51
C GLN A 130 20.20 -16.59 -34.62
N GLY A 131 20.60 -17.17 -33.49
CA GLY A 131 21.42 -18.38 -33.47
C GLY A 131 20.70 -19.58 -34.09
N GLU A 132 19.41 -19.75 -33.79
CA GLU A 132 18.61 -20.84 -34.36
C GLU A 132 18.40 -20.68 -35.86
N GLN A 133 18.06 -19.47 -36.32
CA GLN A 133 17.91 -19.17 -37.73
C GLN A 133 19.20 -19.46 -38.50
N LYS A 134 20.35 -19.04 -37.97
CA LYS A 134 21.65 -19.33 -38.58
C LYS A 134 21.91 -20.84 -38.70
N ARG A 135 21.60 -21.63 -37.67
CA ARG A 135 21.72 -23.10 -37.72
C ARG A 135 20.82 -23.71 -38.78
N GLN A 136 19.58 -23.22 -38.89
CA GLN A 136 18.63 -23.70 -39.90
C GLN A 136 19.09 -23.36 -41.31
N ASP A 137 19.60 -22.15 -41.53
CA ASP A 137 20.16 -21.72 -42.82
C ASP A 137 21.39 -22.55 -43.22
N GLU A 138 22.27 -22.86 -42.26
CA GLU A 138 23.43 -23.74 -42.47
C GLU A 138 22.99 -25.16 -42.84
N LEU A 139 22.00 -25.73 -42.16
CA LEU A 139 21.44 -27.05 -42.48
C LEU A 139 20.76 -27.08 -43.85
N ALA A 140 19.99 -26.06 -44.20
CA ALA A 140 19.36 -25.92 -45.50
C ALA A 140 20.39 -25.79 -46.63
N THR A 141 21.48 -25.07 -46.39
CA THR A 141 22.60 -24.96 -47.33
C THR A 141 23.26 -26.32 -47.55
N GLN A 142 23.54 -27.07 -46.47
CA GLN A 142 24.14 -28.40 -46.57
C GLN A 142 23.24 -29.41 -47.28
N SER A 143 21.94 -29.41 -47.00
CA SER A 143 21.00 -30.31 -47.67
C SER A 143 20.87 -29.99 -49.16
N TRP A 144 20.86 -28.71 -49.52
CA TRP A 144 20.88 -28.27 -50.91
C TRP A 144 22.13 -28.73 -51.67
N TRP A 145 23.32 -28.59 -51.06
CA TRP A 145 24.57 -29.07 -51.68
C TRP A 145 24.58 -30.60 -51.85
N ARG A 146 24.06 -31.35 -50.87
CA ARG A 146 24.02 -32.82 -50.93
C ARG A 146 22.97 -33.37 -51.90
N GLY A 147 21.88 -32.64 -52.14
CA GLY A 147 20.84 -33.04 -53.11
C GLY A 147 21.17 -32.73 -54.57
N ARG A 148 22.31 -32.06 -54.83
CA ARG A 148 22.77 -31.68 -56.18
C ARG A 148 23.90 -32.56 -56.72
N ALA A 149 24.44 -33.46 -55.89
CA ALA A 149 25.37 -34.53 -56.27
C ALA A 149 24.59 -35.81 -56.53
#